data_AF-A0A8S0GW69-F1
#
_entry.id   AF-A0A8S0GW69-F1
#
_cell.length_a   1.000
_cell.length_b   1.000
_cell.length_c   1.000
_cell.angle_alpha   90.00
_cell.angle_beta   90.00
_cell.angle_gamma   90.00
#
_symmetry.space_group_name_H-M   'P 1'
#
loop_
_entity.id
_entity.type
_entity.pdbx_description
1 polymer ?
#
loop_
_entity_poly.entity_id
_entity_poly.type
_entity_poly.pdbx_seq_one_letter_code
_entity_poly.pdbx_strand_id
1 'polypeptide(L)'
;MSKELLGVSAVGLMVLGEFCAIYSEVVVARLAHSGNTSGAELALPVLIMCLGGICLLAAYWLGYVAVGDIWIITVVSVTSLLLLEPLVIWALFQQAPGRGALIGFCLGALGMLSAVFL
;
A
#
# COMPACT_ATOMS: atom_id res chain seq x y z
N MET A 1 -21.38 -1.60 -14.87
CA MET A 1 -19.91 -1.50 -14.97
C MET A 1 -19.37 -2.89 -15.30
N SER A 2 -18.43 -3.05 -16.23
CA SER A 2 -17.85 -4.38 -16.53
C SER A 2 -17.06 -4.89 -15.31
N LYS A 3 -17.04 -6.22 -15.10
CA LYS A 3 -16.25 -6.86 -14.02
C LYS A 3 -14.77 -6.50 -14.11
N GLU A 4 -14.25 -6.37 -15.31
CA GLU A 4 -12.85 -5.97 -15.56
C GLU A 4 -12.57 -4.55 -15.06
N LEU A 5 -13.46 -3.61 -15.33
CA LEU A 5 -13.33 -2.22 -14.89
C LEU A 5 -13.41 -2.11 -13.36
N LEU A 6 -14.26 -2.92 -12.72
CA LEU A 6 -14.33 -3.05 -11.26
C LEU A 6 -13.00 -3.56 -10.69
N GLY A 7 -12.43 -4.62 -11.28
CA GLY A 7 -11.15 -5.19 -10.85
C GLY A 7 -9.98 -4.21 -10.99
N VAL A 8 -9.85 -3.54 -12.14
CA VAL A 8 -8.81 -2.53 -12.35
C VAL A 8 -8.97 -1.36 -11.38
N SER A 9 -10.21 -0.93 -11.13
CA SER A 9 -10.48 0.15 -10.16
C SER A 9 -10.12 -0.27 -8.73
N ALA A 10 -10.37 -1.52 -8.36
CA ALA A 10 -10.01 -2.07 -7.06
C ALA A 10 -8.49 -2.06 -6.86
N VAL A 11 -7.72 -2.54 -7.84
CA VAL A 11 -6.25 -2.53 -7.78
C VAL A 11 -5.71 -1.10 -7.71
N GLY A 12 -6.27 -0.18 -8.50
CA GLY A 12 -5.87 1.24 -8.44
C GLY A 12 -6.11 1.89 -7.07
N LEU A 13 -7.27 1.64 -6.47
CA LEU A 13 -7.60 2.11 -5.12
C LEU A 13 -6.70 1.46 -4.05
N MET A 14 -6.34 0.20 -4.22
CA MET A 14 -5.47 -0.53 -3.31
C MET A 14 -4.07 0.08 -3.28
N VAL A 15 -3.46 0.24 -4.46
CA VAL A 15 -2.14 0.88 -4.62
C VAL A 15 -2.13 2.30 -4.07
N LEU A 16 -3.18 3.09 -4.37
CA LEU A 16 -3.30 4.45 -3.84
C LEU A 16 -3.44 4.45 -2.31
N GLY A 17 -4.26 3.56 -1.77
CA GLY A 17 -4.50 3.44 -0.34
C GLY A 17 -3.25 3.05 0.43
N GLU A 18 -2.53 2.03 -0.07
CA GLU A 18 -1.25 1.59 0.49
C GLU A 18 -0.20 2.68 0.39
N PHE A 19 -0.08 3.37 -0.75
CA PHE A 19 0.84 4.48 -0.89
C PHE A 19 0.57 5.58 0.15
N CYS A 20 -0.69 5.98 0.32
CA CYS A 20 -1.08 6.98 1.32
C CYS A 20 -0.76 6.52 2.75
N ALA A 21 -1.03 5.25 3.07
CA ALA A 21 -0.75 4.69 4.38
C ALA A 21 0.76 4.68 4.68
N ILE A 22 1.55 4.08 3.79
CA ILE A 22 3.00 3.98 3.92
C ILE A 22 3.63 5.38 3.97
N TYR A 23 3.22 6.29 3.09
CA TYR A 23 3.71 7.67 3.11
C TYR A 23 3.50 8.31 4.49
N SER A 24 2.31 8.14 5.06
CA SER A 24 1.96 8.71 6.36
C SER A 24 2.82 8.12 7.48
N GLU A 25 3.00 6.79 7.51
CA GLU A 25 3.86 6.10 8.47
C GLU A 25 5.31 6.58 8.39
N VAL A 26 5.85 6.66 7.17
CA VAL A 26 7.24 7.03 6.89
C VAL A 26 7.51 8.51 7.20
N VAL A 27 6.54 9.40 6.93
CA VAL A 27 6.64 10.83 7.31
C VAL A 27 6.59 10.99 8.82
N VAL A 28 5.70 10.28 9.52
CA VAL A 28 5.65 10.33 10.99
C VAL A 28 6.96 9.82 11.59
N ALA A 29 7.53 8.73 11.06
CA ALA A 29 8.84 8.24 11.47
C ALA A 29 9.95 9.28 11.25
N ARG A 30 9.90 10.04 10.15
CA ARG A 30 10.84 11.14 9.87
C ARG A 30 10.68 12.31 10.84
N LEU A 31 9.45 12.71 11.15
CA LEU A 31 9.19 13.77 12.13
C LEU A 31 9.75 13.39 13.50
N ALA A 32 9.51 12.14 13.92
CA ALA A 32 10.07 11.60 15.16
C ALA A 32 11.62 11.61 15.15
N HIS A 33 12.25 11.27 14.02
CA HIS A 33 13.71 11.33 13.88
C HIS A 33 14.27 12.76 13.97
N SER A 34 13.52 13.77 13.50
CA SER A 34 13.94 15.17 13.44
C SER A 34 13.75 15.91 14.77
N GLY A 35 13.16 15.27 15.77
CA GLY A 35 12.92 15.85 17.11
C GLY A 35 11.88 16.96 17.16
N ASN A 36 11.16 17.22 16.06
CA ASN A 36 10.15 18.27 15.94
C ASN A 36 8.79 17.61 15.68
N THR A 37 8.02 17.43 16.76
CA THR A 37 6.69 16.82 16.67
C THR A 37 5.66 17.74 17.28
N SER A 38 5.16 18.69 16.49
CA SER A 38 3.97 19.45 16.84
C SER A 38 2.70 18.69 16.40
N GLY A 39 1.59 18.89 17.12
CA GLY A 39 0.30 18.29 16.73
C GLY A 39 -0.19 18.74 15.35
N ALA A 40 0.24 19.93 14.89
CA ALA A 40 -0.07 20.44 13.56
C ALA A 40 0.66 19.67 12.45
N GLU A 41 1.91 19.27 12.67
CA GLU A 41 2.70 18.47 11.71
C GLU A 41 2.18 17.03 11.59
N LEU A 42 1.56 16.50 12.66
CA LEU A 42 0.90 15.19 12.65
C LEU A 42 -0.46 15.20 11.93
N ALA A 43 -1.11 16.35 11.81
CA ALA A 43 -2.46 16.43 11.25
C ALA A 43 -2.51 15.98 9.78
N LEU A 44 -1.51 16.36 8.98
CA LEU A 44 -1.46 16.01 7.56
C LEU A 44 -1.25 14.51 7.33
N PRO A 45 -0.24 13.83 7.93
CA PRO A 45 -0.11 12.37 7.85
C PRO A 45 -1.36 11.63 8.33
N VAL A 46 -2.01 12.08 9.40
CA VAL A 46 -3.24 11.45 9.89
C VAL A 46 -4.37 11.58 8.88
N LEU A 47 -4.53 12.75 8.25
CA LEU A 47 -5.55 12.96 7.23
C LEU A 47 -5.31 12.06 6.00
N ILE A 48 -4.05 11.95 5.56
CA ILE A 48 -3.65 11.07 4.45
C ILE A 48 -3.87 9.60 4.82
N MET A 49 -3.57 9.18 6.04
CA MET A 49 -3.83 7.82 6.54
C MET A 49 -5.33 7.50 6.52
N CYS A 50 -6.18 8.43 6.96
CA CYS A 50 -7.64 8.26 6.88
C CYS A 50 -8.13 8.11 5.44
N LEU A 51 -7.61 8.94 4.52
CA LEU A 51 -7.91 8.80 3.10
C LEU A 51 -7.43 7.44 2.55
N GLY A 52 -6.24 7.02 2.92
CA GLY A 52 -5.68 5.71 2.57
C GLY A 52 -6.55 4.56 3.04
N GLY A 53 -7.03 4.62 4.29
CA GLY A 53 -7.98 3.65 4.83
C GLY A 53 -9.31 3.59 4.06
N ILE A 54 -9.87 4.74 3.67
CA ILE A 54 -11.08 4.79 2.83
C ILE A 54 -10.82 4.14 1.47
N CYS A 55 -9.68 4.44 0.83
CA CYS A 55 -9.29 3.83 -0.44
C CYS A 55 -9.15 2.30 -0.32
N LEU A 56 -8.53 1.80 0.76
CA LEU A 56 -8.36 0.36 0.98
C LEU A 56 -9.69 -0.35 1.22
N LEU A 57 -10.58 0.21 2.03
CA LEU A 57 -11.92 -0.35 2.24
C LEU A 57 -12.70 -0.41 0.92
N ALA A 58 -12.62 0.64 0.11
CA ALA A 58 -13.24 0.66 -1.22
C ALA A 58 -12.60 -0.36 -2.18
N ALA A 59 -11.28 -0.53 -2.13
CA ALA A 59 -10.56 -1.51 -2.93
C ALA A 59 -11.00 -2.94 -2.61
N TYR A 60 -11.06 -3.30 -1.32
CA TYR A 60 -11.53 -4.62 -0.89
C TYR A 60 -12.97 -4.87 -1.28
N TRP A 61 -13.84 -3.87 -1.11
CA TRP A 61 -15.24 -3.96 -1.52
C TRP A 61 -15.37 -4.23 -3.03
N LEU A 62 -14.72 -3.40 -3.85
CA LEU A 62 -14.80 -3.52 -5.31
C LEU A 62 -14.13 -4.78 -5.83
N GLY A 63 -12.98 -5.16 -5.26
CA GLY A 63 -12.27 -6.38 -5.60
C GLY A 63 -13.13 -7.62 -5.34
N TYR A 64 -13.86 -7.63 -4.22
CA TYR A 64 -14.72 -8.76 -3.86
C TYR A 64 -15.95 -8.85 -4.75
N VAL A 65 -16.53 -7.70 -5.12
CA VAL A 65 -17.61 -7.67 -6.11
C VAL A 65 -17.14 -8.15 -7.50
N ALA A 66 -15.88 -7.87 -7.88
CA ALA A 66 -15.34 -8.25 -9.18
C ALA A 66 -14.95 -9.74 -9.27
N VAL A 67 -14.25 -10.25 -8.26
CA VAL A 67 -13.61 -11.58 -8.26
C VAL A 67 -14.44 -12.62 -7.50
N GLY A 68 -15.09 -12.24 -6.40
CA GLY A 68 -15.84 -13.14 -5.52
C GLY A 68 -14.97 -13.99 -4.58
N ASP A 69 -13.65 -13.81 -4.59
CA ASP A 69 -12.72 -14.50 -3.72
C ASP A 69 -11.88 -13.51 -2.91
N ILE A 70 -12.01 -13.56 -1.58
CA ILE A 70 -11.27 -12.70 -0.67
C ILE A 70 -9.78 -13.04 -0.64
N TRP A 71 -9.41 -14.31 -0.86
CA TRP A 71 -8.01 -14.74 -0.83
C TRP A 71 -7.21 -14.10 -1.95
N ILE A 72 -7.77 -14.03 -3.15
CA ILE A 72 -7.13 -13.35 -4.28
C ILE A 72 -6.88 -11.87 -3.95
N ILE A 73 -7.88 -11.18 -3.40
CA ILE A 73 -7.79 -9.76 -3.03
C ILE A 73 -6.72 -9.55 -1.95
N THR A 74 -6.70 -10.40 -0.93
CA THR A 74 -5.71 -10.33 0.15
C THR A 74 -4.31 -10.58 -0.38
N VAL A 75 -4.11 -11.57 -1.27
CA VAL A 75 -2.79 -11.81 -1.88
C VAL A 75 -2.35 -10.60 -2.70
N VAL A 76 -3.23 -10.03 -3.53
CA VAL A 76 -2.92 -8.81 -4.29
C VAL A 76 -2.56 -7.63 -3.38
N SER A 77 -3.28 -7.42 -2.28
CA SER A 77 -2.96 -6.34 -1.32
C SER A 77 -1.62 -6.57 -0.62
N VAL A 78 -1.40 -7.75 -0.03
CA VAL A 78 -0.16 -8.03 0.70
C VAL A 78 1.06 -7.92 -0.22
N THR A 79 0.94 -8.44 -1.45
CA THR A 79 2.04 -8.38 -2.43
C THR A 79 2.26 -6.97 -2.96
N SER A 80 1.19 -6.20 -3.18
CA SER A 80 1.25 -4.77 -3.51
C SER A 80 1.99 -3.99 -2.41
N LEU A 81 1.64 -4.20 -1.15
CA LEU A 81 2.30 -3.56 0.00
C LEU A 81 3.80 -3.87 0.02
N LEU A 82 4.19 -5.14 -0.12
CA LEU A 82 5.59 -5.56 -0.15
C LEU A 82 6.39 -4.94 -1.30
N LEU A 83 5.73 -4.60 -2.41
CA LEU A 83 6.36 -3.92 -3.54
C LEU A 83 6.44 -2.40 -3.31
N LEU A 84 5.38 -1.78 -2.80
CA LEU A 84 5.31 -0.33 -2.61
C LEU A 84 6.18 0.16 -1.46
N GLU A 85 6.20 -0.55 -0.33
CA GLU A 85 6.84 -0.06 0.89
C GLU A 85 8.34 0.26 0.71
N PRO A 86 9.17 -0.62 0.10
CA PRO A 86 10.57 -0.31 -0.16
C PRO A 86 10.75 0.88 -1.11
N LEU A 87 9.85 1.06 -2.08
CA LEU A 87 9.91 2.15 -3.06
C LEU A 87 9.62 3.50 -2.41
N VAL A 88 8.59 3.56 -1.55
CA VAL A 88 8.22 4.79 -0.83
C VAL A 88 9.29 5.17 0.19
N ILE A 89 9.80 4.19 0.95
CA ILE A 89 10.90 4.41 1.90
C ILE A 89 12.14 4.91 1.17
N TRP A 90 12.53 4.26 0.07
CA TRP A 90 13.67 4.70 -0.74
C TRP A 90 13.47 6.11 -1.29
N ALA A 91 12.28 6.45 -1.80
CA ALA A 91 11.99 7.78 -2.32
C ALA A 91 12.14 8.86 -1.25
N LEU A 92 11.65 8.61 -0.03
CA LEU A 92 11.74 9.56 1.07
C LEU A 92 13.15 9.59 1.66
N PHE A 93 13.66 8.48 2.18
CA PHE A 93 14.89 8.42 2.97
C PHE A 93 16.16 8.29 2.13
N GLN A 94 16.07 7.97 0.84
CA GLN A 94 17.21 7.73 -0.06
C GLN A 94 18.15 6.62 0.45
N GLN A 95 17.62 5.69 1.25
CA GLN A 95 18.35 4.56 1.81
C GLN A 95 17.98 3.28 1.06
N ALA A 96 18.98 2.46 0.73
CA ALA A 96 18.75 1.17 0.10
C ALA A 96 18.06 0.21 1.08
N PRO A 97 17.09 -0.60 0.60
CA PRO A 97 16.42 -1.58 1.44
C PRO A 97 17.43 -2.60 1.99
N GLY A 98 17.28 -2.94 3.27
CA GLY A 98 18.05 -4.01 3.89
C GLY A 98 17.73 -5.39 3.28
N ARG A 99 18.55 -6.40 3.63
CA ARG A 99 18.38 -7.78 3.12
C ARG A 99 16.97 -8.34 3.33
N GLY A 100 16.37 -8.10 4.49
CA GLY A 100 15.00 -8.54 4.79
C GLY A 100 13.96 -7.90 3.85
N ALA A 101 14.04 -6.58 3.65
CA ALA A 101 13.15 -5.84 2.76
C ALA A 101 13.31 -6.27 1.28
N LEU A 102 14.54 -6.56 0.84
CA LEU A 102 14.79 -7.11 -0.50
C LEU A 102 14.16 -8.50 -0.71
N ILE A 103 14.30 -9.39 0.28
CA ILE A 103 13.66 -10.71 0.23
C ILE A 103 12.14 -10.56 0.19
N GLY A 104 11.58 -9.70 1.06
CA GLY A 104 10.15 -9.39 1.07
C GLY A 104 9.65 -8.86 -0.27
N PHE A 105 10.38 -7.92 -0.88
CA PHE A 105 10.07 -7.38 -2.20
C PHE A 105 10.05 -8.47 -3.29
N CYS A 106 11.07 -9.32 -3.35
CA CYS A 106 11.13 -10.40 -4.33
C CYS A 106 10.00 -11.42 -4.14
N LEU A 107 9.73 -11.82 -2.90
CA LEU A 107 8.62 -12.75 -2.59
C LEU A 107 7.26 -12.10 -2.88
N GLY A 108 7.11 -10.81 -2.62
CA GLY A 108 5.94 -10.02 -3.00
C GLY A 108 5.73 -10.02 -4.51
N ALA A 109 6.76 -9.75 -5.30
CA ALA A 109 6.71 -9.80 -6.77
C ALA A 109 6.24 -11.18 -7.27
N LEU A 110 6.81 -12.26 -6.71
CA LEU A 110 6.43 -13.63 -7.07
C LEU A 110 5.00 -13.97 -6.66
N GLY A 111 4.56 -13.51 -5.49
CA GLY A 111 3.18 -13.68 -5.03
C GLY A 111 2.18 -12.97 -5.94
N MET A 112 2.47 -11.72 -6.36
CA MET A 112 1.63 -10.96 -7.26
C MET A 112 1.52 -11.64 -8.63
N LEU A 113 2.65 -12.12 -9.18
CA LEU A 113 2.65 -12.89 -10.42
C LEU A 113 1.78 -14.15 -10.29
N SER A 114 1.92 -14.87 -9.19
CA SER A 114 1.12 -16.09 -8.94
C SER A 114 -0.38 -15.80 -8.88
N ALA A 115 -0.79 -14.67 -8.30
CA ALA A 115 -2.19 -14.25 -8.22
C ALA A 115 -2.78 -13.79 -9.56
N VAL A 116 -1.96 -13.28 -10.47
CA VAL A 116 -2.40 -12.84 -11.81
C VAL A 116 -2.53 -14.02 -12.77
N PHE A 117 -1.73 -15.08 -12.60
CA PHE A 117 -1.67 -16.21 -13.51
C PHE A 117 -2.51 -17.44 -13.10
N LEU A 118 -3.28 -17.36 -12.01
CA LEU A 118 -4.21 -18.39 -11.53
C LEU A 118 -5.65 -17.85 -11.55
#